data_AF-G7QCW2-F1
#
_entry.id   AF-G7QCW2-F1
#
_cell.length_a   1.000
_cell.length_b   1.000
_cell.length_c   1.000
_cell.angle_alpha   90.00
_cell.angle_beta   90.00
_cell.angle_gamma   90.00
#
_symmetry.space_group_name_H-M   'P 1'
#
loop_
_entity.id
_entity.type
_entity.pdbx_description
1 polymer ?
#
loop_
_entity_poly.entity_id
_entity_poly.type
_entity_poly.pdbx_seq_one_letter_code
_entity_poly.pdbx_strand_id
1 'polypeptide(L)' 'MTPGPVVVPPAPGLPPGPAMAPGQRPGRGRANAIAVCNQQQANCANRCNRRTYGQSRNFCNNQCNAQFVNCTTRANTRF' A
#
# COMPACT_ATOMS: atom_id res chain seq x y z
N MET A 1 -23.19 11.14 -9.43
CA MET A 1 -23.85 10.09 -8.61
C MET A 1 -22.76 9.16 -8.11
N THR A 2 -22.40 9.23 -6.84
CA THR A 2 -21.48 8.29 -6.18
C THR A 2 -22.28 7.06 -5.76
N PRO A 3 -21.91 5.82 -6.13
CA PRO A 3 -22.60 4.65 -5.61
C PRO A 3 -22.32 4.53 -4.11
N GLY A 4 -23.39 4.55 -3.31
CA GLY A 4 -23.34 4.30 -1.87
C GLY A 4 -23.00 2.83 -1.55
N PRO A 5 -22.61 2.52 -0.31
CA PRO A 5 -22.20 1.18 0.07
C PRO A 5 -23.38 0.20 -0.01
N VAL A 6 -23.17 -0.93 -0.69
CA VAL A 6 -24.14 -2.01 -0.81
C VAL A 6 -24.16 -2.78 0.51
N VAL A 7 -25.28 -2.70 1.23
CA VAL A 7 -25.51 -3.53 2.43
C VAL A 7 -26.16 -4.82 1.96
N VAL A 8 -25.43 -5.93 2.06
CA VAL A 8 -25.95 -7.26 1.76
C VAL A 8 -26.64 -7.80 3.01
N PRO A 9 -27.94 -8.18 2.96
CA PRO A 9 -28.59 -8.79 4.11
C PRO A 9 -28.01 -10.18 4.39
N PRO A 10 -27.86 -10.60 5.66
CA PRO A 10 -27.36 -11.92 5.98
C PRO A 10 -28.37 -12.99 5.53
N ALA A 11 -27.89 -13.97 4.76
CA ALA A 11 -28.67 -15.15 4.39
C ALA A 11 -28.96 -16.01 5.64
N PRO A 12 -30.18 -16.53 5.85
CA PRO A 12 -30.50 -17.33 7.04
C PRO A 12 -29.86 -18.72 6.93
N GLY A 13 -29.07 -19.13 7.92
CA GLY A 13 -28.64 -20.52 8.10
C GLY A 13 -27.15 -20.83 7.94
N LEU A 14 -26.29 -19.84 7.73
CA LEU A 14 -24.84 -20.04 7.83
C LEU A 14 -24.42 -19.96 9.32
N PRO A 15 -23.64 -20.93 9.84
CA PRO A 15 -23.03 -20.79 11.15
C PRO A 15 -22.22 -19.47 11.15
N PRO A 16 -22.16 -18.73 12.27
CA PRO A 16 -21.34 -17.53 12.33
C PRO A 16 -19.91 -17.93 12.03
N GLY A 17 -19.48 -17.70 10.78
CA GLY A 17 -18.08 -17.78 10.41
C GLY A 17 -17.31 -16.85 11.35
N PRO A 18 -16.02 -17.13 11.62
CA PRO A 18 -15.22 -16.26 12.47
C PRO A 18 -15.38 -14.84 11.96
N ALA A 19 -16.00 -13.99 12.77
CA ALA A 19 -16.06 -12.56 12.51
C ALA A 19 -14.61 -12.15 12.29
N MET A 20 -14.26 -11.73 11.07
CA MET A 20 -12.95 -11.14 10.82
C MET A 20 -12.84 -10.00 11.83
N ALA A 21 -12.00 -10.20 12.85
CA ALA A 21 -11.71 -9.17 13.83
C ALA A 21 -11.39 -7.90 13.03
N PRO A 22 -12.02 -6.74 13.32
CA PRO A 22 -11.83 -5.53 12.54
C PRO A 22 -10.33 -5.29 12.44
N GLY A 23 -9.80 -5.52 11.23
CA GLY A 23 -8.37 -5.53 10.99
C GLY A 23 -7.80 -4.26 11.56
N GLN A 24 -6.84 -4.41 12.47
CA GLN A 24 -6.22 -3.33 13.23
C GLN A 24 -5.80 -2.25 12.23
N ARG A 25 -6.61 -1.19 12.12
CA ARG A 25 -6.35 -0.10 11.18
C ARG A 25 -4.95 0.39 11.53
N PRO A 26 -4.00 0.44 10.57
CA PRO A 26 -2.68 0.97 10.87
C PRO A 26 -2.87 2.33 11.52
N GLY A 27 -2.25 2.53 12.69
CA GLY A 27 -2.38 3.78 13.43
C GLY A 27 -2.17 4.97 12.51
N ARG A 28 -2.89 6.08 12.72
CA ARG A 28 -2.90 7.24 11.80
C ARG A 28 -1.48 7.71 11.44
N GLY A 29 -0.52 7.59 12.36
CA GLY A 29 0.90 7.83 12.13
C GLY A 29 1.57 6.84 11.15
N ARG A 30 1.33 5.54 11.32
CA ARG A 30 1.81 4.48 10.40
C ARG A 30 1.27 4.70 8.98
N ALA A 31 -0.03 4.94 8.85
CA ALA A 31 -0.66 5.16 7.55
C ALA A 31 -0.06 6.38 6.82
N ASN A 32 0.16 7.49 7.54
CA ASN A 32 0.83 8.67 6.99
C ASN A 32 2.28 8.38 6.58
N ALA A 33 3.04 7.66 7.40
CA ALA A 33 4.42 7.29 7.09
C ALA A 33 4.52 6.40 5.83
N ILE A 34 3.62 5.45 5.67
CA ILE A 34 3.53 4.62 4.45
C ILE A 34 3.15 5.47 3.23
N ALA A 35 2.24 6.44 3.36
CA ALA A 35 1.90 7.35 2.27
C ALA A 35 3.10 8.16 1.77
N VAL A 36 3.98 8.62 2.68
CA VAL A 36 5.24 9.28 2.33
C VAL A 36 6.16 8.33 1.56
N CYS A 37 6.29 7.07 1.98
CA CYS A 37 7.08 6.07 1.25
C CYS A 37 6.56 5.85 -0.18
N ASN A 38 5.23 5.75 -0.36
CA ASN A 38 4.60 5.61 -1.67
C ASN A 38 4.92 6.80 -2.59
N GLN A 39 4.85 8.02 -2.06
CA GLN A 39 5.15 9.23 -2.83
C GLN A 39 6.63 9.27 -3.27
N GLN A 40 7.55 8.84 -2.40
CA GLN A 40 8.97 8.73 -2.74
C GLN A 40 9.22 7.69 -3.84
N GLN A 41 8.57 6.51 -3.75
CA GLN A 41 8.68 5.48 -4.78
C GLN A 41 8.17 5.99 -6.13
N ALA A 42 6.99 6.65 -6.16
CA ALA A 42 6.42 7.21 -7.38
C ALA A 42 7.36 8.24 -8.02
N ASN A 43 7.95 9.13 -7.21
CA ASN A 43 8.92 10.10 -7.69
C ASN A 43 10.20 9.44 -8.25
N CYS A 44 10.69 8.39 -7.59
CA CYS A 44 11.84 7.62 -8.06
C CYS A 44 11.56 6.94 -9.41
N ALA A 45 10.43 6.23 -9.51
CA ALA A 45 10.01 5.57 -10.74
C ALA A 45 9.80 6.56 -11.89
N ASN A 46 9.21 7.73 -11.63
CA ASN A 46 9.06 8.80 -12.63
C ASN A 46 10.40 9.29 -13.16
N ARG A 47 11.43 9.40 -12.31
CA ARG A 47 12.79 9.77 -12.75
C ARG A 47 13.44 8.66 -13.58
N CYS A 48 13.31 7.40 -13.16
CA CYS A 48 13.78 6.25 -13.93
C CYS A 48 13.13 6.23 -15.32
N ASN A 49 11.79 6.30 -15.38
CA ASN A 49 11.05 6.26 -16.64
C ASN A 49 11.40 7.42 -17.59
N ARG A 50 11.82 8.58 -17.07
CA ARG A 50 12.23 9.74 -17.89
C ARG A 50 13.69 9.67 -18.36
N ARG A 51 14.58 9.00 -17.61
CA ARG A 51 16.03 9.05 -17.84
C ARG A 51 16.61 7.75 -18.39
N THR A 52 15.91 6.63 -18.22
CA THR A 52 16.41 5.30 -18.57
C THR A 52 15.37 4.51 -19.36
N TYR A 53 15.84 3.54 -20.14
CA TYR A 53 15.03 2.70 -21.02
C TYR A 53 15.40 1.22 -20.87
N GLY A 54 14.51 0.33 -21.32
CA GLY A 54 14.76 -1.11 -21.35
C GLY A 54 15.27 -1.70 -20.02
N GLN A 55 16.36 -2.46 -20.08
CA GLN A 55 16.99 -3.10 -18.92
C GLN A 55 17.48 -2.10 -17.86
N SER A 56 18.03 -0.96 -18.28
CA SER A 56 18.50 0.09 -17.35
C SER A 56 17.35 0.68 -16.53
N ARG A 57 16.16 0.82 -17.13
CA ARG A 57 14.94 1.23 -16.44
C ARG A 57 14.49 0.22 -15.41
N ASN A 58 14.54 -1.07 -15.76
CA ASN A 58 14.18 -2.15 -14.83
C ASN A 58 15.12 -2.17 -13.61
N PHE A 59 16.43 -2.03 -13.85
CA PHE A 59 17.41 -1.92 -12.77
C PHE A 59 17.17 -0.70 -11.88
N CYS A 60 16.91 0.46 -12.48
CA CYS A 60 16.59 1.69 -11.75
C CYS A 60 15.31 1.54 -10.90
N ASN A 61 14.24 0.95 -11.46
CA ASN A 61 13.01 0.68 -10.73
C ASN A 61 13.20 -0.34 -9.60
N ASN A 62 14.06 -1.35 -9.78
CA ASN A 62 14.41 -2.29 -8.71
C ASN A 62 15.12 -1.58 -7.55
N GLN A 63 15.99 -0.61 -7.83
CA GLN A 63 16.59 0.22 -6.77
C GLN A 63 15.53 1.06 -6.05
N CYS A 64 14.59 1.66 -6.78
CA CYS A 64 13.47 2.39 -6.18
C CYS A 64 12.63 1.49 -5.25
N ASN A 65 12.37 0.24 -5.66
CA ASN A 65 11.63 -0.74 -4.87
C ASN A 65 12.40 -1.13 -3.60
N ALA A 66 13.71 -1.33 -3.67
CA ALA A 66 14.53 -1.61 -2.49
C ALA A 66 14.47 -0.45 -1.47
N GLN A 67 14.52 0.80 -1.94
CA GLN A 67 14.36 1.98 -1.08
C GLN A 67 12.97 2.05 -0.47
N PHE A 68 11.93 1.73 -1.23
CA PHE A 68 10.55 1.67 -0.73
C PHE A 68 10.38 0.65 0.38
N VAL A 69 10.88 -0.58 0.20
CA VAL A 69 10.81 -1.64 1.22
C VAL A 69 11.51 -1.21 2.51
N ASN A 70 12.66 -0.55 2.41
CA ASN A 70 13.35 0.00 3.59
C ASN A 70 12.53 1.09 4.28
N CYS A 71 11.90 1.98 3.50
CA CYS A 71 11.04 3.05 4.03
C CYS A 71 9.83 2.47 4.76
N THR A 72 9.12 1.52 4.15
CA THR A 72 7.93 0.91 4.75
C THR A 72 8.29 0.05 5.96
N THR A 73 9.42 -0.66 5.93
CA THR A 73 9.93 -1.39 7.09
C THR A 73 10.15 -0.45 8.28
N ARG A 74 10.79 0.70 8.06
CA ARG A 74 10.96 1.73 9.11
C ARG A 74 9.64 2.33 9.57
N ALA A 75 8.69 2.56 8.66
CA ALA A 75 7.36 3.05 9.00
C ALA A 75 6.57 2.04 9.84
N ASN A 76 6.76 0.74 9.61
CA ASN A 76 6.12 -0.34 10.34
C ASN A 76 6.78 -0.64 11.69
N THR A 77 8.08 -0.35 11.87
CA THR A 77 8.76 -0.55 13.17
C THR A 77 8.64 0.64 14.11
N ARG A 78 8.34 1.83 13.59
CA ARG A 78 8.18 3.07 14.37
C ARG A 78 6.78 3.28 14.95
N PHE A 79 5.79 2.52 14.49
CA PHE A 79 4.37 2.68 14.83
C PHE A 79 3.67 1.32 14.89
#